data_AF-S5TP41-F1
#
_entry.id   AF-S5TP41-F1
#
_cell.length_a   1.000
_cell.length_b   1.000
_cell.length_c   1.000
_cell.angle_alpha   90.00
_cell.angle_beta   90.00
_cell.angle_gamma   90.00
#
_symmetry.space_group_name_H-M   'P 1'
#
loop_
_entity.id
_entity.type
_entity.pdbx_description
1 polymer ?
#
loop_
_entity_poly.entity_id
_entity_poly.type
_entity_poly.pdbx_seq_one_letter_code
_entity_poly.pdbx_strand_id
1 'polypeptide(L)'
;TKLVMKCNKDSQVDMAELVQLQSYVIPTKTATKCVLACAYKAAEIMNAQGLYDIEHAYKVAEMMKNGDEKRLVNAKKMADVCVKVNDANVSDGEKGCERAALIFKCTVDNAPKFGFKL
;
A
#
# COMPACT_ATOMS: atom_id res chain seq x y z
N THR A 1 -9.12 -1.37 -5.86
CA THR A 1 -10.32 -2.01 -5.27
C THR A 1 -10.48 -3.49 -5.61
N LYS A 2 -10.32 -3.95 -6.87
CA LYS A 2 -10.54 -5.38 -7.23
C LYS A 2 -9.74 -6.37 -6.39
N LEU A 3 -8.44 -6.12 -6.14
CA LEU A 3 -7.59 -6.99 -5.33
C LEU A 3 -7.99 -7.01 -3.84
N VAL A 4 -8.31 -5.84 -3.27
CA VAL A 4 -8.82 -5.72 -1.90
C VAL A 4 -10.09 -6.55 -1.72
N MET A 5 -11.04 -6.48 -2.66
CA MET A 5 -12.26 -7.28 -2.61
C MET A 5 -11.99 -8.79 -2.76
N LYS A 6 -11.01 -9.19 -3.58
CA LYS A 6 -10.58 -10.59 -3.69
C LYS A 6 -9.99 -11.09 -2.37
N CYS A 7 -9.17 -10.29 -1.72
CA CYS A 7 -8.54 -10.60 -0.43
C CYS A 7 -9.52 -10.58 0.74
N ASN A 8 -10.59 -9.78 0.67
CA ASN A 8 -11.60 -9.73 1.73
C ASN A 8 -12.49 -10.98 1.81
N LYS A 9 -12.56 -11.80 0.75
CA LYS A 9 -13.43 -12.99 0.70
C LYS A 9 -13.25 -13.92 1.90
N ASP A 10 -12.03 -13.98 2.44
CA ASP A 10 -11.67 -14.89 3.53
C ASP A 10 -11.54 -14.18 4.89
N SER A 11 -11.57 -12.84 4.94
CA SER A 11 -11.12 -12.05 6.11
C SER A 11 -12.24 -11.30 6.84
N GLN A 12 -13.51 -11.47 6.46
CA GLN A 12 -14.69 -10.90 7.13
C GLN A 12 -14.55 -9.41 7.51
N VAL A 13 -13.75 -8.62 6.79
CA VAL A 13 -13.64 -7.18 7.05
C VAL A 13 -14.93 -6.51 6.58
N ASP A 14 -15.47 -5.66 7.43
CA ASP A 14 -16.67 -4.88 7.16
C ASP A 14 -16.46 -4.01 5.91
N MET A 15 -17.48 -3.93 5.06
CA MET A 15 -17.51 -3.01 3.93
C MET A 15 -17.25 -1.57 4.35
N ALA A 16 -17.68 -1.16 5.55
CA ALA A 16 -17.38 0.17 6.09
C ALA A 16 -15.87 0.41 6.24
N GLU A 17 -15.10 -0.57 6.70
CA GLU A 17 -13.64 -0.47 6.79
C GLU A 17 -12.97 -0.44 5.42
N LEU A 18 -13.51 -1.18 4.44
CA LEU A 18 -13.01 -1.11 3.07
C LEU A 18 -13.27 0.24 2.41
N VAL A 19 -14.42 0.87 2.70
CA VAL A 19 -14.73 2.23 2.24
C VAL A 19 -13.80 3.25 2.90
N GLN A 20 -13.47 3.08 4.18
CA GLN A 20 -12.48 3.93 4.87
C GLN A 20 -11.12 3.94 4.16
N LEU A 21 -10.67 2.81 3.63
CA LEU A 21 -9.43 2.75 2.82
C LEU A 21 -9.53 3.58 1.53
N GLN A 22 -10.71 3.64 0.90
CA GLN A 22 -10.91 4.49 -0.29
C GLN A 22 -10.90 5.99 0.06
N SER A 23 -11.31 6.31 1.28
CA SER A 23 -11.22 7.66 1.86
C SER A 23 -9.87 7.94 2.53
N TYR A 24 -8.85 7.12 2.25
CA TYR A 24 -7.47 7.30 2.74
C TYR A 24 -7.32 7.25 4.27
N VAL A 25 -8.28 6.65 4.96
CA VAL A 25 -8.23 6.46 6.42
C VAL A 25 -7.30 5.30 6.74
N ILE A 26 -6.31 5.54 7.58
CA ILE A 26 -5.31 4.54 7.96
C ILE A 26 -5.97 3.43 8.79
N PRO A 27 -5.87 2.15 8.39
CA PRO A 27 -6.53 1.09 9.12
C PRO A 27 -5.82 0.78 10.44
N THR A 28 -6.60 0.65 11.51
CA THR A 28 -6.10 0.30 12.85
C THR A 28 -6.31 -1.17 13.18
N LYS A 29 -7.39 -1.79 12.67
CA LYS A 29 -7.72 -3.19 12.92
C LYS A 29 -6.83 -4.14 12.13
N THR A 30 -6.36 -5.21 12.78
CA THR A 30 -5.46 -6.22 12.19
C THR A 30 -6.04 -6.87 10.94
N ALA A 31 -7.33 -7.21 10.92
CA ALA A 31 -7.97 -7.83 9.77
C ALA A 31 -7.87 -6.94 8.51
N THR A 32 -8.20 -5.65 8.63
CA THR A 32 -8.12 -4.67 7.54
C THR A 32 -6.69 -4.44 7.07
N LYS A 33 -5.73 -4.40 7.99
CA LYS A 33 -4.30 -4.37 7.67
C LYS A 33 -3.87 -5.59 6.86
N CYS A 34 -4.37 -6.78 7.20
CA CYS A 34 -4.04 -8.01 6.48
C CYS A 34 -4.69 -8.10 5.10
N VAL A 35 -5.89 -7.54 4.93
CA VAL A 35 -6.49 -7.38 3.59
C VAL A 35 -5.62 -6.51 2.70
N LEU A 36 -5.08 -5.40 3.22
CA LEU A 36 -4.12 -4.58 2.48
C LEU A 36 -2.85 -5.37 2.12
N ALA A 37 -2.27 -6.10 3.07
CA ALA A 37 -1.07 -6.91 2.81
C ALA A 37 -1.32 -7.96 1.72
N CYS A 38 -2.45 -8.67 1.77
CA CYS A 38 -2.85 -9.59 0.71
C CYS A 38 -2.96 -8.88 -0.65
N ALA A 39 -3.61 -7.72 -0.69
CA ALA A 39 -3.79 -6.97 -1.93
C ALA A 39 -2.45 -6.46 -2.49
N TYR A 40 -1.54 -5.99 -1.63
CA TYR A 40 -0.21 -5.54 -2.03
C TYR A 40 0.68 -6.69 -2.51
N LYS A 41 0.62 -7.86 -1.86
CA LYS A 41 1.29 -9.07 -2.36
C LYS A 41 0.76 -9.51 -3.71
N ALA A 42 -0.56 -9.48 -3.90
CA ALA A 42 -1.19 -9.80 -5.19
C ALA A 42 -0.86 -8.78 -6.29
N ALA A 43 -0.50 -7.55 -5.92
CA ALA A 43 -0.04 -6.50 -6.82
C ALA A 43 1.50 -6.44 -6.95
N GLU A 44 2.21 -7.36 -6.28
CA GLU A 44 3.68 -7.40 -6.18
C GLU A 44 4.31 -6.15 -5.57
N ILE A 45 3.51 -5.24 -5.00
CA ILE A 45 3.99 -4.12 -4.19
C ILE A 45 4.68 -4.65 -2.94
N MET A 46 4.26 -5.79 -2.42
CA MET A 46 4.96 -6.49 -1.34
C MET A 46 5.43 -7.86 -1.83
N ASN A 47 6.62 -8.26 -1.40
CA ASN A 47 7.16 -9.59 -1.70
C ASN A 47 6.61 -10.67 -0.74
N ALA A 48 7.01 -11.93 -0.97
CA ALA A 48 6.56 -13.07 -0.17
C ALA A 48 6.92 -12.94 1.32
N GLN A 49 8.05 -12.30 1.64
CA GLN A 49 8.51 -12.03 3.00
C GLN A 49 7.76 -10.87 3.68
N GLY A 50 6.76 -10.28 3.00
CA GLY A 50 5.99 -9.17 3.53
C GLY A 50 6.78 -7.87 3.59
N LEU A 51 7.82 -7.71 2.78
CA LEU A 51 8.58 -6.46 2.63
C LEU A 51 8.04 -5.64 1.46
N TYR A 52 8.16 -4.32 1.55
CA TYR A 52 7.87 -3.42 0.44
C TYR A 52 8.92 -3.64 -0.67
N ASP A 53 8.45 -4.01 -1.86
CA ASP A 53 9.25 -4.23 -3.06
C ASP A 53 9.36 -2.93 -3.87
N ILE A 54 10.52 -2.28 -3.79
CA ILE A 54 10.77 -1.01 -4.47
C ILE A 54 10.83 -1.15 -6.00
N GLU A 55 11.32 -2.28 -6.51
CA GLU A 55 11.42 -2.50 -7.96
C GLU A 55 10.03 -2.62 -8.57
N HIS A 56 9.15 -3.40 -7.94
CA HIS A 56 7.75 -3.49 -8.35
C HIS A 56 6.98 -2.19 -8.09
N ALA A 57 7.30 -1.43 -7.03
CA ALA A 57 6.73 -0.11 -6.83
C ALA A 57 7.00 0.83 -8.02
N TYR A 58 8.21 0.78 -8.59
CA TYR A 58 8.53 1.55 -9.79
C TYR A 58 7.78 1.08 -11.03
N LYS A 59 7.56 -0.23 -11.19
CA LYS A 59 6.70 -0.76 -12.25
C LYS A 59 5.26 -0.27 -12.09
N VAL A 60 4.74 -0.25 -10.87
CA VAL A 60 3.41 0.31 -10.57
C VAL A 60 3.37 1.81 -10.87
N ALA A 61 4.40 2.57 -10.52
CA ALA A 61 4.51 3.98 -10.87
C ALA A 61 4.46 4.20 -12.40
N GLU A 62 5.16 3.36 -13.17
CA GLU A 62 5.16 3.38 -14.63
C GLU A 62 3.75 3.11 -15.20
N MET A 63 3.07 2.07 -14.71
CA MET A 63 1.70 1.74 -15.13
C MET A 63 0.70 2.85 -14.78
N MET A 64 0.89 3.52 -13.64
CA MET A 64 -0.02 4.54 -13.13
C MET A 64 0.28 5.96 -13.63
N LYS A 65 1.36 6.16 -14.40
CA LYS A 65 1.75 7.49 -14.90
C LYS A 65 0.72 8.08 -15.86
N ASN A 66 0.01 7.23 -16.60
CA ASN A 66 -1.04 7.64 -17.55
C ASN A 66 -0.57 8.73 -18.54
N GLY A 67 0.66 8.60 -19.06
CA GLY A 67 1.28 9.57 -19.97
C GLY A 67 1.90 10.81 -19.30
N ASP A 68 1.81 10.96 -17.98
CA ASP A 68 2.38 12.09 -17.24
C ASP A 68 3.74 11.70 -16.61
N GLU A 69 4.83 12.18 -17.21
CA GLU A 69 6.20 11.95 -16.73
C GLU A 69 6.45 12.59 -15.35
N LYS A 70 5.81 13.72 -15.04
CA LYS A 70 5.92 14.33 -13.71
C LYS A 70 5.26 13.43 -12.66
N ARG A 71 4.13 12.81 -13.00
CA ARG A 71 3.46 11.82 -12.15
C ARG A 71 4.34 10.60 -11.90
N LEU A 72 5.05 10.10 -12.92
CA LEU A 72 6.02 9.02 -12.78
C LEU A 72 7.15 9.38 -11.80
N VAL A 73 7.79 10.53 -12.01
CA VAL A 73 8.88 11.01 -11.15
C VAL A 73 8.41 11.14 -9.69
N ASN A 74 7.22 11.69 -9.49
CA ASN A 74 6.65 11.86 -8.15
C ASN A 74 6.26 10.53 -7.49
N ALA A 75 5.75 9.57 -8.26
CA ALA A 75 5.45 8.23 -7.76
C ALA A 75 6.72 7.44 -7.40
N LYS A 76 7.81 7.58 -8.17
CA LYS A 76 9.11 6.98 -7.81
C LYS A 76 9.67 7.57 -6.51
N LYS A 77 9.64 8.90 -6.37
CA LYS A 77 10.02 9.58 -5.11
C LYS A 77 9.18 9.15 -3.91
N MET A 78 7.89 8.90 -4.12
CA MET A 78 7.03 8.32 -3.08
C MET A 78 7.54 6.95 -2.64
N ALA A 79 7.83 6.07 -3.59
CA ALA A 79 8.36 4.73 -3.30
C ALA A 79 9.71 4.80 -2.57
N ASP A 80 10.63 5.66 -3.02
CA ASP A 80 11.91 5.94 -2.34
C ASP A 80 11.73 6.34 -0.88
N VAL A 81 10.79 7.25 -0.59
CA VAL A 81 10.54 7.71 0.78
C VAL A 81 9.87 6.64 1.62
N CYS A 82 9.03 5.80 1.01
CA CYS A 82 8.24 4.81 1.73
C CYS A 82 8.92 3.45 1.88
N VAL A 83 9.98 3.13 1.13
CA VAL A 83 10.73 1.87 1.30
C VAL A 83 11.29 1.70 2.71
N LYS A 84 11.56 2.79 3.44
CA LYS A 84 12.01 2.80 4.84
C LYS A 84 11.06 2.10 5.83
N VAL A 85 9.82 1.82 5.43
CA VAL A 85 8.90 1.00 6.25
C VAL A 85 9.40 -0.44 6.43
N ASN A 86 10.35 -0.89 5.59
CA ASN A 86 11.04 -2.16 5.77
C ASN A 86 11.89 -2.18 7.05
N ASP A 87 12.40 -1.03 7.49
CA ASP A 87 13.23 -0.90 8.70
C ASP A 87 12.38 -0.82 9.98
N ALA A 88 11.06 -0.73 9.86
CA ALA A 88 10.17 -0.71 11.01
C ALA A 88 10.04 -2.10 11.65
N ASN A 89 10.17 -2.15 12.98
CA ASN A 89 9.84 -3.34 13.75
C ASN A 89 8.33 -3.61 13.66
N VAL A 90 7.96 -4.80 13.20
CA VAL A 90 6.58 -5.27 13.11
C VAL A 90 6.42 -6.59 13.86
N SER A 91 5.24 -6.84 14.38
CA SER A 91 4.95 -8.03 15.21
C SER A 91 4.50 -9.26 14.41
N ASP A 92 4.15 -9.08 13.13
CA ASP A 92 3.49 -10.10 12.31
C ASP A 92 4.37 -10.69 11.19
N GLY A 93 5.66 -10.31 11.17
CA GLY A 93 6.69 -10.90 10.32
C GLY A 93 6.28 -10.94 8.84
N GLU A 94 6.33 -12.14 8.26
CA GLU A 94 6.04 -12.37 6.85
C GLU A 94 4.58 -12.13 6.48
N LYS A 95 3.63 -12.11 7.43
CA LYS A 95 2.24 -11.73 7.13
C LYS A 95 2.19 -10.32 6.56
N GLY A 96 3.00 -9.41 7.12
CA GLY A 96 3.21 -8.06 6.62
C GLY A 96 2.00 -7.13 6.73
N CYS A 97 1.00 -7.47 7.53
CA CYS A 97 -0.20 -6.65 7.75
C CYS A 97 0.18 -5.28 8.35
N GLU A 98 1.01 -5.26 9.40
CA GLU A 98 1.48 -4.01 9.99
C GLU A 98 2.28 -3.17 8.99
N ARG A 99 3.17 -3.81 8.23
CA ARG A 99 3.95 -3.12 7.20
C ARG A 99 3.08 -2.58 6.07
N ALA A 100 2.04 -3.30 5.66
CA ALA A 100 1.07 -2.81 4.68
C ALA A 100 0.35 -1.55 5.18
N ALA A 101 0.00 -1.49 6.46
CA ALA A 101 -0.56 -0.28 7.07
C ALA A 101 0.44 0.89 7.05
N LEU A 102 1.73 0.61 7.30
CA LEU A 102 2.80 1.61 7.23
C LEU A 102 3.03 2.12 5.80
N ILE A 103 3.02 1.25 4.79
CA ILE A 103 3.09 1.62 3.37
C ILE A 103 1.92 2.57 3.02
N PHE A 104 0.70 2.18 3.41
CA PHE A 104 -0.50 2.97 3.17
C PHE A 104 -0.40 4.35 3.85
N LYS A 105 -0.05 4.37 5.14
CA LYS A 105 0.18 5.60 5.90
C LYS A 105 1.24 6.49 5.26
N CYS A 106 2.39 5.93 4.89
CA CYS A 106 3.45 6.69 4.26
C CYS A 106 2.99 7.31 2.93
N THR A 107 2.21 6.57 2.13
CA THR A 107 1.68 7.06 0.86
C THR A 107 0.70 8.22 1.09
N VAL A 108 -0.23 8.08 2.03
CA VAL A 108 -1.22 9.11 2.38
C VAL A 108 -0.54 10.37 2.93
N ASP A 109 0.38 10.22 3.88
CA ASP A 109 1.09 11.34 4.52
C ASP A 109 1.95 12.16 3.53
N ASN A 110 2.44 11.53 2.46
CA ASN A 110 3.30 12.18 1.47
C ASN A 110 2.60 12.52 0.15
N ALA A 111 1.39 12.00 -0.10
CA ALA A 111 0.61 12.28 -1.31
C ALA A 111 0.55 13.78 -1.68
N PRO A 112 0.17 14.70 -0.78
CA PRO A 112 0.11 16.12 -1.11
C PRO A 112 1.49 16.73 -1.43
N LYS A 113 2.57 16.24 -0.80
CA LYS A 113 3.95 16.71 -1.05
C LYS A 113 4.42 16.38 -2.45
N PHE A 114 3.93 15.30 -3.02
CA PHE A 114 4.23 14.83 -4.37
C PHE A 114 3.13 15.16 -5.38
N GLY A 115 2.20 16.06 -5.03
CA GLY A 115 1.18 16.57 -5.94
C GLY A 115 0.03 15.62 -6.25
N PHE A 116 -0.14 14.55 -5.46
CA PHE A 116 -1.30 13.67 -5.54
C PHE A 116 -2.45 14.27 -4.72
N LYS A 117 -3.63 14.33 -5.32
CA LYS A 117 -4.88 14.67 -4.63
C LYS A 117 -5.45 13.40 -4.03
N LEU A 118 -5.75 13.45 -2.74
CA LEU A 118 -6.51 12.42 -2.03
C LEU A 118 -7.99 12.71 -2.26
#